data_AF-A0A0J5X0E4-F1
#
_entry.id   AF-A0A0J5X0E4-F1
#
_cell.length_a   1.000
_cell.length_b   1.000
_cell.length_c   1.000
_cell.angle_alpha   90.00
_cell.angle_beta   90.00
_cell.angle_gamma   90.00
#
_symmetry.space_group_name_H-M   'P 1'
#
loop_
_entity.id
_entity.type
_entity.pdbx_description
1 polymer ?
#
loop_
_entity_poly.entity_id
_entity_poly.type
_entity_poly.pdbx_seq_one_letter_code
_entity_poly.pdbx_strand_id
1 'polypeptide(L)'
;MDDLPDKLRRNVVMLSAAIVAITVFDLSFKPTGTLLGFAQVGNVTPLKVWLSLFAVLIYVFLRYWFHEETDVERARLAQEFDNRRHALISRHLKGTVERYLVHSRTPRYLVDFDDLAEAQLARFADRGPLTQAIANTGIDRDGSSPWQGGVRYALDLKWASGNHYQSSYGRSYTFQLPRQVVAWIVLRCALSTATYSKSAVDTLVPMSLAALAAGMCVFQLVMAAVKP
;
A
#
# COMPACT_ATOMS: atom_id res chain seq x y z
N MET A 1 -15.20 -3.43 26.08
CA MET A 1 -16.09 -2.25 26.06
C MET A 1 -15.63 -1.44 24.86
N ASP A 2 -16.08 -1.83 23.67
CA ASP A 2 -15.28 -1.76 22.41
C ASP A 2 -15.77 -0.71 21.40
N ASP A 3 -16.68 0.19 21.77
CA ASP A 3 -17.30 1.14 20.82
C ASP A 3 -16.53 2.46 20.64
N LEU A 4 -15.46 2.68 21.40
CA LEU A 4 -14.68 3.93 21.35
C LEU A 4 -14.02 4.20 19.98
N PRO A 5 -13.33 3.23 19.32
CA PRO A 5 -12.71 3.43 18.01
C PRO A 5 -13.71 3.78 16.91
N ASP A 6 -14.82 3.04 16.83
CA ASP A 6 -15.86 3.24 15.82
C ASP A 6 -16.52 4.61 15.96
N LYS A 7 -16.67 5.11 17.19
CA LYS A 7 -17.16 6.47 17.44
C LYS A 7 -16.19 7.53 16.93
N LEU A 8 -14.88 7.39 17.17
CA LEU A 8 -13.88 8.34 16.69
C LEU A 8 -13.83 8.37 15.17
N ARG A 9 -13.79 7.19 14.53
CA ARG A 9 -13.83 7.05 13.07
C ARG A 9 -15.06 7.71 12.48
N ARG A 10 -16.25 7.39 13.02
CA ARG A 10 -17.52 7.97 12.57
C ARG A 10 -17.54 9.49 12.72
N ASN A 11 -16.96 10.03 13.79
CA ASN A 11 -16.90 11.49 14.00
C ASN A 11 -16.00 12.18 12.97
N VAL A 12 -14.82 11.63 12.65
CA VAL A 12 -13.94 12.17 11.59
C VAL A 12 -14.68 12.14 10.25
N VAL A 13 -15.29 11.02 9.90
CA VAL A 13 -15.99 10.84 8.62
C VAL A 13 -17.21 11.76 8.53
N MET A 14 -18.06 11.82 9.57
CA MET A 14 -19.23 12.71 9.62
C MET A 14 -18.83 14.18 9.45
N LEU A 15 -17.84 14.65 10.21
CA LEU A 15 -17.41 16.04 10.16
C LEU A 15 -16.79 16.39 8.80
N SER A 16 -15.93 15.51 8.29
CA SER A 16 -15.30 15.70 6.97
C SER A 16 -16.34 15.71 5.85
N ALA A 17 -17.30 14.78 5.87
CA ALA A 17 -18.39 14.72 4.91
C ALA A 17 -19.29 15.96 4.98
N ALA A 18 -19.59 16.46 6.19
CA ALA A 18 -20.34 17.68 6.37
C ALA A 18 -19.61 18.89 5.76
N ILE A 19 -18.30 19.05 6.04
CA ILE A 19 -17.47 20.12 5.47
C ILE A 19 -17.50 20.05 3.94
N VAL A 20 -17.23 18.87 3.36
CA VAL A 20 -17.24 18.65 1.91
C VAL A 20 -18.60 19.00 1.31
N ALA A 21 -19.70 18.53 1.91
CA ALA A 21 -21.05 18.83 1.45
C ALA A 21 -21.35 20.34 1.50
N ILE A 22 -21.00 21.02 2.60
CA ILE A 22 -21.17 22.47 2.73
C ILE A 22 -20.43 23.20 1.62
N THR A 23 -19.19 22.81 1.33
CA THR A 23 -18.40 23.44 0.27
C THR A 23 -18.84 23.12 -1.15
N VAL A 24 -19.27 21.89 -1.44
CA VAL A 24 -19.63 21.46 -2.79
C VAL A 24 -21.01 21.96 -3.20
N PHE A 25 -21.95 22.01 -2.26
CA PHE A 25 -23.31 22.48 -2.53
C PHE A 25 -23.48 23.98 -2.32
N ASP A 26 -22.39 24.72 -2.07
CA ASP A 26 -22.41 26.15 -1.73
C ASP A 26 -23.52 26.45 -0.71
N LEU A 27 -23.58 25.66 0.37
CA LEU A 27 -24.57 25.86 1.43
C LEU A 27 -24.26 27.20 2.11
N SER A 28 -24.88 28.26 1.56
CA SER A 28 -24.73 29.61 2.04
C SER A 28 -25.27 29.67 3.45
N PHE A 29 -24.37 29.81 4.42
CA PHE A 29 -24.73 30.18 5.78
C PHE A 29 -25.33 31.57 5.71
N LYS A 30 -26.66 31.65 5.53
CA LYS A 30 -27.35 32.93 5.68
C LYS A 30 -27.01 33.44 7.08
N PRO A 31 -26.36 34.62 7.20
CA PRO A 31 -25.88 35.13 8.49
C PRO A 31 -27.03 35.49 9.45
N THR A 32 -28.28 35.42 8.99
CA THR A 32 -29.51 35.65 9.73
C THR A 32 -30.24 34.33 9.97
N GLY A 33 -29.67 33.48 10.83
CA GLY A 33 -30.35 32.32 11.38
C GLY A 33 -30.72 32.56 12.84
N THR A 34 -32.01 32.55 13.18
CA THR A 34 -32.49 32.61 14.56
C THR A 34 -32.23 31.27 15.24
N LEU A 35 -31.00 31.07 15.73
CA LEU A 35 -30.67 29.92 16.56
C LEU A 35 -31.44 30.05 17.87
N LEU A 36 -32.45 29.19 18.04
CA LEU A 36 -33.24 29.02 19.28
C LEU A 36 -34.15 30.20 19.68
N GLY A 37 -34.56 31.10 18.79
CA GLY A 37 -35.59 32.12 19.11
C GLY A 37 -35.21 33.18 20.15
N PHE A 38 -34.04 33.06 20.80
CA PHE A 38 -33.64 33.92 21.92
C PHE A 38 -32.38 34.75 21.67
N ALA A 39 -31.65 34.51 20.58
CA ALA A 39 -30.48 35.31 20.24
C ALA A 39 -30.33 35.49 18.73
N GLN A 40 -30.38 36.74 18.24
CA GLN A 40 -29.76 37.07 16.97
C GLN A 40 -28.26 36.89 17.15
N VAL A 41 -27.69 35.84 16.55
CA VAL A 41 -26.25 35.65 16.53
C VAL A 41 -25.66 36.70 15.58
N GLY A 42 -25.35 37.87 16.12
CA GLY A 42 -24.80 38.99 15.36
C GLY A 42 -23.43 38.66 14.76
N ASN A 43 -23.27 38.96 13.47
CA ASN A 43 -22.02 38.98 12.70
C ASN A 43 -21.08 37.77 12.92
N VAL A 44 -21.57 36.56 12.69
CA VAL A 44 -20.66 35.43 12.45
C VAL A 44 -20.06 35.59 11.05
N THR A 45 -18.82 36.06 11.00
CA THR A 45 -18.10 36.18 9.72
C THR A 45 -17.80 34.77 9.18
N PRO A 46 -17.88 34.54 7.86
CA PRO A 46 -17.55 33.25 7.25
C PRO A 46 -16.17 32.73 7.67
N LEU A 47 -15.21 33.65 7.84
CA LEU A 47 -13.86 33.34 8.32
C LEU A 47 -13.88 32.64 9.70
N LYS A 48 -14.68 33.13 10.65
CA LYS A 48 -14.80 32.51 12.00
C LYS A 48 -15.40 31.10 11.91
N VAL A 49 -16.38 30.89 11.02
CA VAL A 49 -17.00 29.57 10.81
C VAL A 49 -15.99 28.59 10.26
N TRP A 50 -15.32 28.92 9.16
CA TRP A 50 -14.34 28.04 8.52
C TRP A 50 -13.14 27.76 9.43
N LEU A 51 -12.69 28.75 10.19
CA LEU A 51 -11.62 28.56 11.16
C LEU A 51 -12.04 27.60 12.28
N SER A 52 -13.26 27.76 12.79
CA SER A 52 -13.80 26.87 13.84
C SER A 52 -13.95 25.44 13.32
N LEU A 53 -14.50 25.27 12.12
CA LEU A 53 -14.63 23.96 11.47
C LEU A 53 -13.27 23.30 11.25
N PHE A 54 -12.28 24.06 10.78
CA PHE A 54 -10.92 23.58 10.58
C PHE A 54 -10.26 23.15 11.90
N ALA A 55 -10.41 23.96 12.96
CA ALA A 55 -9.88 23.64 14.28
C ALA A 55 -10.51 22.36 14.87
N VAL A 56 -11.83 22.22 14.76
CA VAL A 56 -12.53 21.00 15.20
C VAL A 56 -12.10 19.79 14.37
N LEU A 57 -11.96 19.94 13.04
CA LEU A 57 -11.47 18.88 12.17
C LEU A 57 -10.08 18.40 12.57
N ILE A 58 -9.14 19.33 12.80
CA ILE A 58 -7.79 19.00 13.29
C ILE A 58 -7.87 18.25 14.62
N TYR A 59 -8.65 18.74 15.58
CA TYR A 59 -8.77 18.09 16.89
C TYR A 59 -9.28 16.65 16.77
N VAL A 60 -10.39 16.45 16.04
CA VAL A 60 -11.00 15.11 15.89
C VAL A 60 -10.06 14.18 15.11
N PHE A 61 -9.36 14.70 14.08
CA PHE A 61 -8.38 13.94 13.31
C PHE A 61 -7.16 13.54 14.16
N LEU A 62 -6.57 14.46 14.92
CA LEU A 62 -5.44 14.15 15.80
C LEU A 62 -5.84 13.13 16.87
N ARG A 63 -7.03 13.28 17.44
CA ARG A 63 -7.57 12.32 18.41
C ARG A 63 -7.75 10.92 17.81
N TYR A 64 -8.18 10.84 16.55
CA TYR A 64 -8.23 9.58 15.80
C TYR A 64 -6.82 9.03 15.52
N TRP A 65 -5.90 9.89 15.06
CA TRP A 65 -4.55 9.53 14.64
C TRP A 65 -3.68 8.97 15.77
N PHE A 66 -3.84 9.47 17.00
CA PHE A 66 -3.09 9.04 18.18
C PHE A 66 -3.82 8.01 19.04
N HIS A 67 -4.89 7.40 18.53
CA HIS A 67 -5.56 6.31 19.23
C HIS A 67 -4.79 5.00 19.05
N GLU A 68 -4.54 4.26 20.13
CA GLU A 68 -3.71 3.04 20.12
C GLU A 68 -4.23 1.99 19.12
N GLU A 69 -5.54 1.82 18.99
CA GLU A 69 -6.11 0.89 18.01
C GLU A 69 -5.80 1.29 16.56
N THR A 70 -5.68 2.60 16.28
CA THR A 70 -5.28 3.08 14.96
C THR A 70 -3.80 2.78 14.69
N ASP A 71 -2.94 2.75 15.72
CA ASP A 71 -1.57 2.25 15.59
C ASP A 71 -1.55 0.77 15.22
N VAL A 72 -2.36 -0.05 15.89
CA VAL A 72 -2.48 -1.49 15.61
C VAL A 72 -3.00 -1.75 14.19
N GLU A 73 -4.03 -1.03 13.75
CA GLU A 73 -4.55 -1.12 12.38
C GLU A 73 -3.50 -0.72 11.35
N ARG A 74 -2.75 0.35 11.60
CA ARG A 74 -1.65 0.79 10.71
C ARG A 74 -0.52 -0.22 10.65
N ALA A 75 -0.12 -0.78 11.79
CA ALA A 75 0.91 -1.81 11.85
C ALA A 75 0.47 -3.07 11.08
N ARG A 76 -0.80 -3.47 11.23
CA ARG A 76 -1.41 -4.58 10.49
C ARG A 76 -1.45 -4.29 9.00
N LEU A 77 -1.84 -3.09 8.59
CA LEU A 77 -1.85 -2.66 7.19
C LEU A 77 -0.45 -2.68 6.58
N ALA A 78 0.56 -2.20 7.33
CA ALA A 78 1.95 -2.24 6.93
C ALA A 78 2.45 -3.68 6.76
N GLN A 79 2.10 -4.57 7.69
CA GLN A 79 2.43 -6.00 7.62
C GLN A 79 1.74 -6.68 6.43
N GLU A 80 0.46 -6.38 6.16
CA GLU A 80 -0.27 -6.90 5.00
C GLU A 80 0.38 -6.44 3.68
N PHE A 81 0.73 -5.16 3.58
CA PHE A 81 1.45 -4.61 2.44
C PHE A 81 2.80 -5.32 2.26
N ASP A 82 3.55 -5.52 3.35
CA ASP A 82 4.85 -6.18 3.33
C ASP A 82 4.75 -7.65 2.89
N ASN A 83 3.79 -8.40 3.44
CA ASN A 83 3.52 -9.78 3.05
C ASN A 83 3.16 -9.89 1.56
N ARG A 84 2.31 -9.00 1.05
CA ARG A 84 1.93 -8.96 -0.37
C ARG A 84 3.11 -8.61 -1.26
N ARG A 85 3.94 -7.64 -0.84
CA ARG A 85 5.16 -7.25 -1.54
C ARG A 85 6.10 -8.44 -1.66
N HIS A 86 6.41 -9.12 -0.56
CA HIS A 86 7.26 -10.30 -0.56
C HIS A 86 6.70 -11.42 -1.45
N ALA A 87 5.39 -11.68 -1.39
CA ALA A 87 4.75 -12.67 -2.25
C ALA A 87 4.88 -12.33 -3.75
N LEU A 88 4.74 -11.06 -4.12
CA LEU A 88 4.92 -10.62 -5.52
C LEU A 88 6.39 -10.70 -5.96
N ILE A 89 7.33 -10.30 -5.12
CA ILE A 89 8.77 -10.42 -5.41
C ILE A 89 9.13 -11.90 -5.61
N SER A 90 8.74 -12.77 -4.68
CA SER A 90 8.97 -14.22 -4.77
C SER A 90 8.38 -14.82 -6.05
N ARG A 91 7.14 -14.47 -6.41
CA ARG A 91 6.51 -14.90 -7.68
C ARG A 91 7.27 -14.39 -8.90
N HIS A 92 7.74 -13.15 -8.87
CA HIS A 92 8.47 -12.55 -9.99
C HIS A 92 9.84 -13.22 -10.18
N LEU A 93 10.57 -13.45 -9.10
CA LEU A 93 11.87 -14.14 -9.11
C LEU A 93 11.71 -15.60 -9.54
N LYS A 94 10.72 -16.32 -9.00
CA LYS A 94 10.36 -17.68 -9.40
C LYS A 94 10.12 -17.77 -10.90
N GLY A 95 9.18 -16.97 -11.42
CA GLY A 95 8.84 -17.00 -12.84
C GLY A 95 9.97 -16.54 -13.76
N THR A 96 10.95 -15.78 -13.26
CA THR A 96 12.14 -15.39 -14.03
C THR A 96 13.11 -16.57 -14.18
N VAL A 97 13.37 -17.30 -13.09
CA VAL A 97 14.21 -18.51 -13.13
C VAL A 97 13.57 -19.62 -13.96
N GLU A 98 12.27 -19.87 -13.79
CA GLU A 98 11.56 -20.90 -14.56
C GLU A 98 11.61 -20.59 -16.07
N ARG A 99 11.39 -19.32 -16.45
CA ARG A 99 11.50 -18.89 -17.86
C ARG A 99 12.92 -19.04 -18.40
N TYR A 100 13.93 -18.73 -17.60
CA TYR A 100 15.32 -18.91 -18.01
C TYR A 100 15.66 -20.39 -18.21
N LEU A 101 15.29 -21.26 -17.28
CA LEU A 101 15.60 -22.70 -17.38
C LEU A 101 14.91 -23.36 -18.59
N VAL A 102 13.67 -22.96 -18.91
CA VAL A 102 12.92 -23.53 -20.04
C VAL A 102 13.28 -22.89 -21.38
N HIS A 103 13.49 -21.57 -21.43
CA HIS A 103 13.63 -20.82 -22.68
C HIS A 103 15.03 -20.22 -22.90
N SER A 104 15.99 -20.49 -22.01
CA SER A 104 17.36 -19.93 -22.04
C SER A 104 17.41 -18.40 -22.09
N ARG A 105 16.41 -17.71 -21.52
CA ARG A 105 16.35 -16.23 -21.48
C ARG A 105 17.05 -15.69 -20.25
N THR A 106 18.26 -15.14 -20.41
CA THR A 106 19.13 -14.65 -19.33
C THR A 106 18.36 -13.79 -18.30
N PRO A 107 18.44 -14.13 -17.00
CA PRO A 107 17.73 -13.41 -15.95
C PRO A 107 18.38 -12.04 -15.71
N ARG A 108 17.70 -10.95 -16.08
CA ARG A 108 18.25 -9.58 -15.96
C ARG A 108 18.52 -9.10 -14.53
N TYR A 109 17.98 -9.79 -13.52
CA TYR A 109 17.89 -9.28 -12.14
C TYR A 109 18.62 -10.15 -11.12
N LEU A 110 19.23 -11.25 -11.57
CA LEU A 110 20.00 -12.16 -10.74
C LEU A 110 21.47 -12.02 -11.11
N VAL A 111 22.29 -11.77 -10.10
CA VAL A 111 23.75 -11.69 -10.23
C VAL A 111 24.31 -13.08 -9.94
N ASP A 112 25.28 -13.51 -10.73
CA ASP A 112 25.98 -14.82 -10.62
C ASP A 112 25.08 -16.06 -10.77
N PHE A 113 23.93 -15.93 -11.44
CA PHE A 113 23.03 -17.06 -11.66
C PHE A 113 23.45 -17.95 -12.82
N ASP A 114 24.10 -17.38 -13.84
CA ASP A 114 24.46 -18.08 -15.07
C ASP A 114 25.40 -19.28 -14.80
N ASP A 115 26.40 -19.09 -13.94
CA ASP A 115 27.37 -20.14 -13.57
C ASP A 115 26.71 -21.41 -13.00
N LEU A 116 25.69 -21.25 -12.15
CA LEU A 116 25.00 -22.41 -11.56
C LEU A 116 24.20 -23.14 -12.63
N ALA A 117 23.43 -22.39 -13.41
CA ALA A 117 22.53 -22.99 -14.36
C ALA A 117 23.29 -23.69 -15.48
N GLU A 118 24.38 -23.11 -15.97
CA GLU A 118 25.27 -23.78 -16.91
C GLU A 118 25.87 -25.05 -16.31
N ALA A 119 26.40 -24.99 -15.09
CA ALA A 119 26.98 -26.17 -14.43
C ALA A 119 25.96 -27.30 -14.17
N GLN A 120 24.70 -26.96 -13.83
CA GLN A 120 23.66 -27.94 -13.59
C GLN A 120 23.05 -28.48 -14.89
N LEU A 121 22.78 -27.62 -15.87
CA LEU A 121 22.23 -28.03 -17.16
C LEU A 121 23.23 -28.85 -17.96
N ALA A 122 24.53 -28.51 -17.92
CA ALA A 122 25.58 -29.28 -18.59
C ALA A 122 25.66 -30.73 -18.10
N ARG A 123 25.38 -31.00 -16.81
CA ARG A 123 25.33 -32.36 -16.25
C ARG A 123 24.19 -33.22 -16.79
N PHE A 124 23.18 -32.59 -17.40
CA PHE A 124 21.97 -33.23 -17.88
C PHE A 124 21.71 -32.98 -19.37
N ALA A 125 22.73 -32.52 -20.10
CA ALA A 125 22.62 -32.22 -21.53
C ALA A 125 22.24 -33.44 -22.38
N ASP A 126 22.55 -34.65 -21.89
CA ASP A 126 22.20 -35.94 -22.48
C ASP A 126 20.71 -36.29 -22.38
N ARG A 127 19.95 -35.65 -21.48
CA ARG A 127 18.54 -35.97 -21.19
C ARG A 127 17.53 -35.30 -22.14
N GLY A 128 18.02 -34.57 -23.13
CA GLY A 128 17.18 -33.83 -24.07
C GLY A 128 16.63 -32.52 -23.51
N PRO A 129 15.62 -31.92 -24.15
CA PRO A 129 15.10 -30.62 -23.73
C PRO A 129 14.32 -30.69 -22.42
N LEU A 130 14.47 -29.64 -21.60
CA LEU A 130 13.70 -29.44 -20.38
C LEU A 130 12.27 -29.05 -20.73
N THR A 131 11.28 -29.77 -20.20
CA THR A 131 9.86 -29.50 -20.46
C THR A 131 9.21 -28.67 -19.36
N GLN A 132 9.64 -28.87 -18.12
CA GLN A 132 9.09 -28.16 -16.97
C GLN A 132 10.18 -27.83 -15.96
N ALA A 133 10.15 -26.60 -15.46
CA ALA A 133 10.93 -26.14 -14.32
C ALA A 133 9.98 -25.55 -13.28
N ILE A 134 10.06 -26.02 -12.04
CA ILE A 134 9.37 -25.44 -10.89
C ILE A 134 10.45 -24.93 -9.93
N ALA A 135 10.46 -23.62 -9.69
CA ALA A 135 11.38 -23.01 -8.74
C ALA A 135 10.67 -22.65 -7.44
N ASN A 136 11.21 -23.08 -6.31
CA ASN A 136 10.79 -22.61 -4.99
C ASN A 136 11.83 -21.62 -4.47
N THR A 137 11.36 -20.47 -3.97
CA THR A 137 12.23 -19.35 -3.57
C THR A 137 12.15 -19.11 -2.08
N GLY A 138 13.32 -19.06 -1.45
CA GLY A 138 13.50 -18.51 -0.10
C GLY A 138 14.20 -17.17 -0.21
N ILE A 139 13.52 -16.08 0.12
CA ILE A 139 14.11 -14.74 0.15
C ILE A 139 14.62 -14.48 1.56
N ASP A 140 15.88 -14.06 1.66
CA ASP A 140 16.47 -13.62 2.91
C ASP A 140 15.92 -12.24 3.29
N ARG A 141 15.38 -12.12 4.51
CA ARG A 141 14.71 -10.91 5.00
C ARG A 141 15.64 -9.98 5.78
N ASP A 142 16.89 -10.38 6.00
CA ASP A 142 17.82 -9.65 6.88
C ASP A 142 18.46 -8.42 6.19
N GLY A 143 18.07 -8.11 4.96
CA GLY A 143 18.59 -6.98 4.18
C GLY A 143 17.96 -5.63 4.54
N SER A 144 18.75 -4.55 4.39
CA SER A 144 18.30 -3.16 4.60
C SER A 144 17.26 -2.66 3.59
N SER A 145 17.07 -3.38 2.47
CA SER A 145 16.14 -3.01 1.41
C SER A 145 15.42 -4.24 0.87
N PRO A 146 14.09 -4.20 0.70
CA PRO A 146 13.31 -5.33 0.16
C PRO A 146 13.53 -5.54 -1.35
N TRP A 147 14.23 -4.62 -2.02
CA TRP A 147 14.41 -4.62 -3.49
C TRP A 147 15.72 -5.25 -3.94
N GLN A 148 16.59 -5.58 -2.99
CA GLN A 148 17.86 -6.23 -3.21
C GLN A 148 18.17 -7.15 -2.03
N GLY A 149 18.79 -8.30 -2.29
CA GLY A 149 19.12 -9.22 -1.20
C GLY A 149 19.49 -10.60 -1.69
N GLY A 150 19.59 -11.54 -0.74
CA GLY A 150 19.82 -12.94 -1.01
C GLY A 150 18.53 -13.66 -1.38
N VAL A 151 18.58 -14.49 -2.41
CA VAL A 151 17.53 -15.44 -2.76
C VAL A 151 18.13 -16.83 -2.94
N ARG A 152 17.51 -17.82 -2.32
CA ARG A 152 17.86 -19.24 -2.46
C ARG A 152 16.79 -19.92 -3.30
N TYR A 153 17.24 -20.78 -4.19
CA TYR A 153 16.36 -21.56 -5.05
C TYR A 153 16.45 -23.05 -4.69
N ALA A 154 15.30 -23.70 -4.64
CA ALA A 154 15.15 -25.14 -4.74
C ALA A 154 14.45 -25.43 -6.07
N LEU A 155 15.08 -26.21 -6.94
CA LEU A 155 14.58 -26.49 -8.29
C LEU A 155 14.03 -27.90 -8.38
N ASP A 156 12.89 -28.03 -9.03
CA ASP A 156 12.29 -29.28 -9.47
C ASP A 156 12.20 -29.23 -11.01
N LEU A 157 12.97 -30.10 -11.66
CA LEU A 157 13.20 -30.11 -13.11
C LEU A 157 12.67 -31.42 -13.71
N LYS A 158 11.95 -31.32 -14.83
CA LYS A 158 11.46 -32.46 -15.61
C LYS A 158 11.85 -32.34 -17.08
N TRP A 159 12.32 -33.44 -17.64
CA TRP A 159 12.75 -33.55 -19.04
C TRP A 159 11.75 -34.33 -19.87
N ALA A 160 11.82 -34.16 -21.20
CA ALA A 160 10.99 -34.91 -22.15
C ALA A 160 11.20 -36.43 -22.06
N SER A 161 12.38 -36.87 -21.63
CA SER A 161 12.71 -38.29 -21.42
C SER A 161 11.99 -38.93 -20.23
N GLY A 162 11.24 -38.16 -19.43
CA GLY A 162 10.62 -38.63 -18.19
C GLY A 162 11.55 -38.55 -16.97
N ASN A 163 12.80 -38.14 -17.14
CA ASN A 163 13.72 -37.92 -16.03
C ASN A 163 13.24 -36.76 -15.14
N HIS A 164 13.51 -36.87 -13.85
CA HIS A 164 13.19 -35.87 -12.83
C HIS A 164 14.43 -35.57 -11.99
N TYR A 165 14.59 -34.30 -11.59
CA TYR A 165 15.64 -33.85 -10.69
C TYR A 165 15.07 -32.87 -9.70
N GLN A 166 15.34 -33.11 -8.43
CA GLN A 166 14.97 -32.23 -7.35
C GLN A 166 16.23 -31.79 -6.61
N SER A 167 16.39 -30.49 -6.44
CA SER A 167 17.44 -29.89 -5.63
C SER A 167 16.84 -29.28 -4.36
N SER A 168 17.54 -29.44 -3.25
CA SER A 168 17.28 -28.70 -2.02
C SER A 168 17.79 -27.26 -2.16
N TYR A 169 17.38 -26.38 -1.23
CA TYR A 169 17.86 -25.00 -1.20
C TYR A 169 19.39 -24.95 -1.20
N GLY A 170 19.96 -24.47 -2.30
CA GLY A 170 21.40 -24.40 -2.51
C GLY A 170 22.01 -23.06 -2.10
N ARG A 171 23.03 -22.66 -2.87
CA ARG A 171 23.73 -21.38 -2.75
C ARG A 171 22.74 -20.20 -2.76
N SER A 172 23.06 -19.16 -2.00
CA SER A 172 22.35 -17.88 -2.02
C SER A 172 22.83 -17.04 -3.20
N TYR A 173 21.91 -16.49 -3.97
CA TYR A 173 22.17 -15.57 -5.07
C TYR A 173 21.75 -14.17 -4.70
N THR A 174 22.47 -13.17 -5.18
CA THR A 174 22.06 -11.78 -5.00
C THR A 174 21.11 -11.38 -6.12
N PHE A 175 19.97 -10.78 -5.76
CA PHE A 175 19.05 -10.18 -6.72
C PHE A 175 19.02 -8.67 -6.55
N GLN A 176 18.77 -7.96 -7.65
CA GLN A 176 18.51 -6.52 -7.64
C GLN A 176 17.38 -6.19 -8.62
N LEU A 177 16.25 -5.72 -8.09
CA LEU A 177 15.09 -5.39 -8.92
C LEU A 177 15.25 -4.02 -9.57
N PRO A 178 14.92 -3.87 -10.87
CA PRO A 178 14.96 -2.58 -11.54
C PRO A 178 13.81 -1.69 -11.04
N ARG A 179 14.03 -0.37 -11.06
CA ARG A 179 13.08 0.63 -10.56
C ARG A 179 11.67 0.50 -11.16
N GLN A 180 11.56 0.11 -12.43
CA GLN A 180 10.27 -0.09 -13.10
C GLN A 180 9.46 -1.25 -12.49
N VAL A 181 10.12 -2.38 -12.21
CA VAL A 181 9.48 -3.54 -11.57
C VAL A 181 9.12 -3.19 -10.13
N VAL A 182 10.00 -2.49 -9.42
CA VAL A 182 9.72 -1.99 -8.07
C VAL A 182 8.47 -1.11 -8.07
N ALA A 183 8.40 -0.11 -8.95
CA ALA A 183 7.24 0.78 -9.05
C ALA A 183 5.94 0.01 -9.35
N TRP A 184 6.00 -0.97 -10.26
CA TRP A 184 4.86 -1.82 -10.58
C TRP A 184 4.41 -2.70 -9.40
N ILE A 185 5.35 -3.32 -8.67
CA ILE A 185 5.04 -4.12 -7.48
C ILE A 185 4.41 -3.22 -6.40
N VAL A 186 5.00 -2.05 -6.14
CA VAL A 186 4.47 -1.09 -5.15
C VAL A 186 3.06 -0.66 -5.53
N LEU A 187 2.82 -0.26 -6.77
CA LEU A 187 1.50 0.15 -7.25
C LEU A 187 0.48 -0.97 -7.11
N ARG A 188 0.84 -2.19 -7.53
CA ARG A 188 -0.06 -3.35 -7.45
C ARG A 188 -0.36 -3.73 -6.01
N CYS A 189 0.63 -3.69 -5.11
CA CYS A 189 0.42 -3.90 -3.68
C CYS A 189 -0.47 -2.82 -3.09
N ALA A 190 -0.19 -1.54 -3.38
CA ALA A 190 -0.98 -0.41 -2.87
C ALA A 190 -2.44 -0.52 -3.31
N LEU A 191 -2.68 -0.75 -4.60
CA LEU A 191 -4.03 -0.91 -5.14
C LEU A 191 -4.74 -2.11 -4.51
N SER A 192 -4.08 -3.27 -4.46
CA SER A 192 -4.67 -4.48 -3.89
C SER A 192 -4.97 -4.32 -2.40
N THR A 193 -4.09 -3.66 -1.65
CA THR A 193 -4.29 -3.39 -0.22
C THR A 193 -5.46 -2.42 -0.04
N ALA A 194 -5.54 -1.36 -0.85
CA ALA A 194 -6.64 -0.40 -0.81
C ALA A 194 -8.01 -1.01 -1.16
N THR A 195 -8.08 -1.95 -2.12
CA THR A 195 -9.36 -2.52 -2.58
C THR A 195 -9.84 -3.73 -1.79
N TYR A 196 -8.93 -4.54 -1.24
CA TYR A 196 -9.28 -5.85 -0.65
C TYR A 196 -9.07 -5.95 0.86
N SER A 197 -8.53 -4.93 1.53
CA SER A 197 -8.37 -4.95 2.99
C SER A 197 -9.45 -4.09 3.65
N LYS A 198 -10.26 -4.72 4.51
CA LYS A 198 -11.21 -4.00 5.39
C LYS A 198 -10.46 -2.92 6.18
N SER A 199 -9.29 -3.27 6.73
CA SER A 199 -8.43 -2.35 7.46
C SER A 199 -7.99 -1.16 6.61
N ALA A 200 -7.72 -1.36 5.31
CA ALA A 200 -7.36 -0.25 4.44
C ALA A 200 -8.50 0.74 4.25
N VAL A 201 -9.74 0.26 4.04
CA VAL A 201 -10.91 1.14 3.93
C VAL A 201 -11.12 1.91 5.23
N ASP A 202 -11.07 1.19 6.35
CA ASP A 202 -11.27 1.71 7.69
C ASP A 202 -10.25 2.78 8.10
N THR A 203 -9.03 2.71 7.59
CA THR A 203 -7.95 3.67 7.87
C THR A 203 -7.82 4.77 6.79
N LEU A 204 -7.88 4.41 5.50
CA LEU A 204 -7.66 5.35 4.39
C LEU A 204 -8.86 6.26 4.12
N VAL A 205 -10.09 5.80 4.34
CA VAL A 205 -11.28 6.63 4.09
C VAL A 205 -11.33 7.83 5.04
N PRO A 206 -11.19 7.67 6.37
CA PRO A 206 -11.13 8.82 7.28
C PRO A 206 -9.97 9.77 6.96
N MET A 207 -8.79 9.25 6.61
CA MET A 207 -7.62 10.07 6.27
C MET A 207 -7.82 10.87 4.98
N SER A 208 -8.31 10.24 3.92
CA SER A 208 -8.54 10.91 2.63
C SER A 208 -9.66 11.94 2.73
N LEU A 209 -10.76 11.62 3.41
CA LEU A 209 -11.84 12.59 3.65
C LEU A 209 -11.38 13.76 4.52
N ALA A 210 -10.64 13.52 5.60
CA ALA A 210 -10.12 14.59 6.45
C ALA A 210 -9.14 15.49 5.67
N ALA A 211 -8.28 14.92 4.84
CA ALA A 211 -7.35 15.69 4.00
C ALA A 211 -8.08 16.56 2.97
N LEU A 212 -9.12 16.02 2.31
CA LEU A 212 -9.96 16.78 1.39
C LEU A 212 -10.72 17.91 2.09
N ALA A 213 -11.37 17.60 3.22
CA ALA A 213 -12.08 18.59 4.03
C ALA A 213 -11.14 19.69 4.54
N ALA A 214 -9.93 19.33 4.98
CA ALA A 214 -8.91 20.28 5.40
C ALA A 214 -8.48 21.20 4.24
N GLY A 215 -8.22 20.64 3.05
CA GLY A 215 -7.91 21.41 1.85
C GLY A 215 -9.02 22.39 1.47
N MET A 216 -10.28 21.96 1.55
CA MET A 216 -11.45 22.79 1.32
C MET A 216 -11.60 23.91 2.36
N CYS A 217 -11.40 23.62 3.66
CA CYS A 217 -11.38 24.62 4.71
C CYS A 217 -10.29 25.68 4.49
N VAL A 218 -9.06 25.25 4.17
CA VAL A 218 -7.94 26.16 3.89
C VAL A 218 -8.26 27.05 2.69
N PHE A 219 -8.80 26.48 1.62
CA PHE A 219 -9.22 27.25 0.45
C PHE A 219 -10.28 28.31 0.80
N GLN A 220 -11.31 27.93 1.57
CA GLN A 220 -12.36 28.85 2.00
C GLN A 220 -11.85 29.94 2.94
N LEU A 221 -10.91 29.61 3.82
CA LEU A 221 -10.24 30.59 4.68
C LEU A 221 -9.47 31.64 3.86
N VAL A 222 -8.72 31.20 2.85
CA VAL A 222 -8.00 32.11 1.94
C VAL A 222 -8.99 33.00 1.19
N MET A 223 -10.06 32.43 0.63
CA MET A 223 -11.09 33.18 -0.09
C MET A 223 -11.81 34.22 0.80
N ALA A 224 -12.13 33.85 2.04
CA ALA A 224 -12.77 34.74 3.00
C ALA A 224 -11.83 35.85 3.51
N ALA A 225 -10.52 35.62 3.52
CA ALA A 225 -9.54 36.65 3.88
C ALA A 225 -9.31 37.68 2.76
N VAL A 226 -9.48 37.26 1.49
CA VAL A 226 -9.26 38.13 0.31
C VAL A 226 -10.49 38.99 -0.02
N LYS A 227 -11.71 38.55 0.34
CA LYS A 227 -12.95 39.31 0.15
C LYS A 227 -13.41 39.91 1.49
N PRO A 228 -12.94 41.12 1.87
CA PRO A 228 -13.39 41.81 3.07
C PRO A 228 -14.87 42.22 3.01
#